data_AF-A0A1F8P859-F1
#
_entry.id   AF-A0A1F8P859-F1
#
_cell.length_a   1.000
_cell.length_b   1.000
_cell.length_c   1.000
_cell.angle_alpha   90.00
_cell.angle_beta   90.00
_cell.angle_gamma   90.00
#
_symmetry.space_group_name_H-M   'P 1'
#
loop_
_entity.id
_entity.type
_entity.pdbx_description
1 polymer ?
#
loop_
_entity_poly.entity_id
_entity_poly.type
_entity_poly.pdbx_seq_one_letter_code
_entity_poly.pdbx_strand_id
1 'polypeptide(L)'
;MASLTHFGQDGPYKDFKSSDMIDQALGGWLSVTGEPQTPLKLYGNQAYHTASLFAVNGILLALAQRHNTGRGQYLDISIMECVAAALDHVLPRYFYEGIVSRRQGSRHWNNAFEILPCRDGYILISLHLHWETLIEWLAAEGMAEDLTDEKWRDREERNRGIVHIIEILKRWTMTHKVGELVEKGQLMHFPWAEVNPAKDG
;
A
#
# COMPACT_ATOMS: atom_id res chain seq x y z
N MET A 1 1.99 21.46 26.20
CA MET A 1 0.57 21.31 25.75
C MET A 1 0.61 20.82 24.33
N ALA A 2 -0.24 19.88 23.95
CA ALA A 2 -0.36 19.42 22.57
C ALA A 2 -1.76 19.77 22.07
N SER A 3 -1.83 20.49 20.95
CA SER A 3 -3.06 20.75 20.20
C SER A 3 -3.08 19.83 18.99
N LEU A 4 -4.20 19.16 18.80
CA LEU A 4 -4.45 18.31 17.65
C LEU A 4 -5.73 18.81 16.97
N THR A 5 -5.56 19.46 15.83
CA THR A 5 -6.66 20.00 15.02
C THR A 5 -6.57 19.50 13.60
N HIS A 6 -7.65 19.65 12.82
CA HIS A 6 -7.67 19.17 11.44
C HIS A 6 -6.59 19.83 10.58
N PHE A 7 -6.42 21.15 10.71
CA PHE A 7 -5.56 21.95 9.83
C PHE A 7 -4.43 22.70 10.55
N GLY A 8 -4.15 22.40 11.82
CA GLY A 8 -3.20 23.17 12.64
C GLY A 8 -3.82 24.45 13.23
N GLN A 9 -3.01 25.28 13.88
CA GLN A 9 -3.43 26.60 14.40
C GLN A 9 -3.19 27.75 13.40
N ASP A 10 -2.55 27.49 12.27
CA ASP A 10 -2.17 28.49 11.27
C ASP A 10 -2.50 28.07 9.83
N GLY A 11 -2.13 28.93 8.88
CA GLY A 11 -2.43 28.71 7.47
C GLY A 11 -3.88 29.03 7.06
N PRO A 12 -4.19 28.86 5.76
CA PRO A 12 -5.45 29.29 5.17
C PRO A 12 -6.66 28.42 5.59
N TYR A 13 -6.43 27.21 6.09
CA TYR A 13 -7.48 26.24 6.41
C TYR A 13 -7.76 26.10 7.91
N LYS A 14 -7.04 26.79 8.81
CA LYS A 14 -7.16 26.62 10.27
C LYS A 14 -8.59 26.67 10.82
N ASP A 15 -9.46 27.48 10.21
CA ASP A 15 -10.84 27.72 10.65
C ASP A 15 -11.86 26.86 9.88
N PHE A 16 -11.42 25.98 8.98
CA PHE A 16 -12.31 25.12 8.20
C PHE A 16 -12.83 23.97 9.05
N LYS A 17 -14.06 23.53 8.74
CA LYS A 17 -14.62 22.31 9.31
C LYS A 17 -14.11 21.10 8.55
N SER A 18 -13.78 20.05 9.27
CA SER A 18 -13.30 18.81 8.68
C SER A 18 -13.83 17.58 9.42
N SER A 19 -13.46 16.44 8.90
CA SER A 19 -13.66 15.09 9.44
C SER A 19 -12.54 14.22 8.89
N ASP A 20 -12.37 13.03 9.45
CA ASP A 20 -11.37 12.06 9.00
C ASP A 20 -11.31 11.92 7.48
N MET A 21 -12.47 11.75 6.83
CA MET A 21 -12.55 11.56 5.38
C MET A 21 -12.19 12.81 4.58
N ILE A 22 -12.47 14.00 5.11
CA ILE A 22 -12.05 15.27 4.50
C ILE A 22 -10.53 15.41 4.61
N ASP A 23 -9.95 15.07 5.76
CA ASP A 23 -8.50 15.08 5.96
C ASP A 23 -7.80 14.07 5.03
N GLN A 24 -8.37 12.88 4.84
CA GLN A 24 -7.88 11.90 3.83
C GLN A 24 -7.90 12.47 2.40
N ALA A 25 -8.95 13.21 2.05
CA ALA A 25 -9.11 13.80 0.73
C ALA A 25 -8.10 14.92 0.48
N LEU A 26 -7.99 15.87 1.43
CA LEU A 26 -7.12 17.03 1.31
C LEU A 26 -5.64 16.69 1.51
N GLY A 27 -5.33 15.75 2.39
CA GLY A 27 -3.98 15.24 2.61
C GLY A 27 -3.49 14.26 1.55
N GLY A 28 -4.32 13.91 0.56
CA GLY A 28 -3.90 13.24 -0.66
C GLY A 28 -4.00 11.71 -0.68
N TRP A 29 -4.39 11.04 0.41
CA TRP A 29 -4.56 9.57 0.40
C TRP A 29 -5.57 9.11 -0.66
N LEU A 30 -6.72 9.76 -0.76
CA LEU A 30 -7.74 9.38 -1.76
C LEU A 30 -7.27 9.55 -3.21
N SER A 31 -6.23 10.36 -3.45
CA SER A 31 -5.67 10.54 -4.80
C SER A 31 -4.92 9.30 -5.28
N VAL A 32 -4.37 8.49 -4.37
CA VAL A 32 -3.55 7.31 -4.66
C VAL A 32 -4.21 5.98 -4.24
N THR A 33 -5.30 6.02 -3.47
CA THR A 33 -6.05 4.83 -3.04
C THR A 33 -7.25 4.55 -3.94
N GLY A 34 -7.37 3.29 -4.38
CA GLY A 34 -8.52 2.79 -5.14
C GLY A 34 -8.16 2.26 -6.53
N GLU A 35 -9.18 2.04 -7.32
CA GLU A 35 -9.04 1.62 -8.72
C GLU A 35 -8.52 2.78 -9.57
N PRO A 36 -7.86 2.51 -10.73
CA PRO A 36 -7.30 3.57 -11.56
C PRO A 36 -8.32 4.68 -11.90
N GLN A 37 -9.58 4.30 -12.16
CA GLN A 37 -10.66 5.21 -12.50
C GLN A 37 -11.42 5.78 -11.29
N THR A 38 -11.41 5.09 -10.14
CA THR A 38 -12.31 5.40 -9.02
C THR A 38 -11.53 5.49 -7.70
N PRO A 39 -11.48 6.65 -7.04
CA PRO A 39 -10.89 6.76 -5.72
C PRO A 39 -11.71 5.98 -4.69
N LEU A 40 -11.02 5.28 -3.79
CA LEU A 40 -11.63 4.58 -2.67
C LEU A 40 -11.10 5.16 -1.35
N LYS A 41 -11.98 5.18 -0.35
CA LYS A 41 -11.60 5.56 1.01
C LYS A 41 -10.91 4.39 1.72
N LEU A 42 -10.08 4.72 2.70
CA LEU A 42 -9.55 3.71 3.61
C LEU A 42 -10.65 3.23 4.57
N TYR A 43 -10.41 2.08 5.20
CA TYR A 43 -11.31 1.53 6.21
C TYR A 43 -11.15 2.25 7.55
N GLY A 44 -12.27 2.60 8.21
CA GLY A 44 -12.26 3.27 9.50
C GLY A 44 -11.75 4.71 9.44
N ASN A 45 -11.20 5.19 10.55
CA ASN A 45 -10.74 6.57 10.75
C ASN A 45 -9.21 6.67 10.70
N GLN A 46 -8.62 6.30 9.56
CA GLN A 46 -7.18 6.18 9.43
C GLN A 46 -6.45 7.51 9.61
N ALA A 47 -7.04 8.64 9.20
CA ALA A 47 -6.40 9.95 9.37
C ALA A 47 -6.25 10.27 10.87
N TYR A 48 -7.29 9.99 11.66
CA TYR A 48 -7.24 10.17 13.11
C TYR A 48 -6.25 9.24 13.79
N HIS A 49 -6.19 7.97 13.38
CA HIS A 49 -5.21 7.02 13.93
C HIS A 49 -3.77 7.44 13.63
N THR A 50 -3.48 7.82 12.39
CA THR A 50 -2.17 8.32 12.00
C THR A 50 -1.81 9.57 12.80
N ALA A 51 -2.68 10.57 12.83
CA ALA A 51 -2.41 11.81 13.56
C ALA A 51 -2.21 11.58 15.08
N SER A 52 -2.92 10.61 15.67
CA SER A 52 -2.72 10.22 17.06
C SER A 52 -1.31 9.66 17.30
N LEU A 53 -0.77 8.85 16.38
CA LEU A 53 0.59 8.33 16.48
C LEU A 53 1.64 9.44 16.36
N PHE A 54 1.43 10.39 15.44
CA PHE A 54 2.26 11.60 15.37
C PHE A 54 2.21 12.41 16.67
N ALA A 55 1.03 12.57 17.27
CA ALA A 55 0.87 13.27 18.54
C ALA A 55 1.59 12.58 19.69
N VAL A 56 1.47 11.26 19.82
CA VAL A 56 2.19 10.48 20.83
C VAL A 56 3.70 10.65 20.65
N ASN A 57 4.22 10.49 19.43
CA ASN A 57 5.64 10.66 19.14
C ASN A 57 6.13 12.08 19.49
N GLY A 58 5.39 13.12 19.09
CA GLY A 58 5.72 14.51 19.42
C GLY A 58 5.75 14.75 20.94
N ILE A 59 4.77 14.21 21.68
CA ILE A 59 4.72 14.32 23.15
C ILE A 59 5.91 13.60 23.80
N LEU A 60 6.26 12.39 23.34
CA LEU A 60 7.40 11.64 23.85
C LEU A 60 8.72 12.38 23.61
N LEU A 61 8.91 12.92 22.40
CA LEU A 61 10.07 13.76 22.08
C LEU A 61 10.12 15.02 22.95
N ALA A 62 8.96 15.66 23.18
CA ALA A 62 8.86 16.82 24.05
C ALA A 62 9.21 16.52 25.51
N LEU A 63 8.80 15.36 26.01
CA LEU A 63 9.14 14.89 27.36
C LEU A 63 10.64 14.58 27.48
N ALA A 64 11.22 13.91 26.48
CA ALA A 64 12.65 13.64 26.42
C ALA A 64 13.46 14.95 26.42
N GLN A 65 13.07 15.92 25.60
CA GLN A 65 13.72 17.24 25.56
C GLN A 65 13.58 18.00 26.89
N ARG A 66 12.43 17.88 27.55
CA ARG A 66 12.22 18.47 28.89
C ARG A 66 13.16 17.88 29.93
N HIS A 67 13.53 16.60 29.84
CA HIS A 67 14.49 16.01 30.78
C HIS A 67 15.87 16.69 30.71
N ASN A 68 16.31 17.05 29.50
CA ASN A 68 17.60 17.70 29.29
C ASN A 68 17.57 19.21 29.57
N THR A 69 16.45 19.87 29.31
CA THR A 69 16.36 21.35 29.32
C THR A 69 15.57 21.93 30.47
N GLY A 70 14.78 21.12 31.18
CA GLY A 70 13.80 21.56 32.18
C GLY A 70 12.59 22.29 31.60
N ARG A 71 12.50 22.47 30.27
CA ARG A 71 11.46 23.27 29.62
C ARG A 71 10.49 22.39 28.83
N GLY A 72 9.19 22.66 29.01
CA GLY A 72 8.16 22.10 28.13
C GLY A 72 8.09 22.83 26.79
N GLN A 73 7.29 22.30 25.88
CA GLN A 73 6.98 22.93 24.60
C GLN A 73 5.49 22.83 24.27
N TYR A 74 5.06 23.69 23.34
CA TYR A 74 3.76 23.59 22.71
C TYR A 74 3.91 22.81 21.40
N LEU A 75 3.05 21.82 21.19
CA LEU A 75 2.99 21.04 19.96
C LEU A 75 1.69 21.41 19.25
N ASP A 76 1.81 21.85 18.00
CA ASP A 76 0.69 22.05 17.09
C ASP A 76 0.75 20.98 16.02
N ILE A 77 -0.33 20.23 15.84
CA ILE A 77 -0.37 19.06 14.98
C ILE A 77 -1.63 19.14 14.12
N SER A 78 -1.43 19.20 12.80
CA SER A 78 -2.49 19.08 11.81
C SER A 78 -2.72 17.62 11.42
N ILE A 79 -3.98 17.17 11.48
CA ILE A 79 -4.37 15.84 10.99
C ILE A 79 -4.14 15.74 9.47
N MET A 80 -4.48 16.78 8.70
CA MET A 80 -4.25 16.83 7.25
C MET A 80 -2.75 16.72 6.91
N GLU A 81 -1.87 17.40 7.64
CA GLU A 81 -0.42 17.27 7.44
C GLU A 81 0.10 15.88 7.81
N CYS A 82 -0.44 15.27 8.88
CA CYS A 82 -0.12 13.88 9.23
C CYS A 82 -0.51 12.90 8.11
N VAL A 83 -1.66 13.12 7.47
CA VAL A 83 -2.11 12.34 6.30
C VAL A 83 -1.11 12.52 5.15
N ALA A 84 -0.76 13.77 4.81
CA ALA A 84 0.19 14.05 3.74
C ALA A 84 1.58 13.43 4.02
N ALA A 85 2.07 13.52 5.26
CA ALA A 85 3.35 12.94 5.65
C ALA A 85 3.38 11.41 5.54
N ALA A 86 2.23 10.75 5.73
CA ALA A 86 2.09 9.29 5.66
C ALA A 86 1.95 8.74 4.22
N LEU A 87 2.09 9.59 3.20
CA LEU A 87 2.10 9.17 1.79
C LEU A 87 3.40 8.42 1.37
N ASP A 88 4.36 8.25 2.28
CA ASP A 88 5.55 7.42 2.11
C ASP A 88 6.27 7.69 0.77
N HIS A 89 6.41 6.69 -0.12
CA HIS A 89 7.11 6.78 -1.40
C HIS A 89 6.49 7.79 -2.38
N VAL A 90 5.24 8.22 -2.21
CA VAL A 90 4.57 9.16 -3.13
C VAL A 90 5.25 10.53 -3.12
N LEU A 91 5.60 11.06 -1.94
CA LEU A 91 6.23 12.39 -1.83
C LEU A 91 7.66 12.40 -2.41
N PRO A 92 8.57 11.46 -2.08
CA PRO A 92 9.88 11.37 -2.71
C PRO A 92 9.80 11.27 -4.23
N ARG A 93 8.89 10.45 -4.79
CA ARG A 93 8.74 10.34 -6.25
C ARG A 93 8.32 11.66 -6.89
N TYR A 94 7.46 12.43 -6.24
CA TYR A 94 7.14 13.76 -6.72
C TYR A 94 8.34 14.71 -6.67
N PHE A 95 9.01 14.81 -5.51
CA PHE A 95 10.11 15.77 -5.32
C PHE A 95 11.39 15.44 -6.10
N TYR A 96 11.73 14.16 -6.26
CA TYR A 96 12.98 13.73 -6.89
C TYR A 96 12.82 13.27 -8.34
N GLU A 97 11.65 12.73 -8.72
CA GLU A 97 11.41 12.19 -10.07
C GLU A 97 10.41 13.03 -10.88
N GLY A 98 9.72 14.00 -10.25
CA GLY A 98 8.63 14.75 -10.89
C GLY A 98 7.38 13.91 -11.19
N ILE A 99 7.29 12.70 -10.62
CA ILE A 99 6.20 11.75 -10.89
C ILE A 99 5.05 12.00 -9.93
N VAL A 100 3.87 12.30 -10.49
CA VAL A 100 2.61 12.31 -9.75
C VAL A 100 2.04 10.90 -9.72
N SER A 101 2.21 10.21 -8.59
CA SER A 101 1.66 8.86 -8.37
C SER A 101 0.15 8.84 -8.59
N ARG A 102 -0.34 7.74 -9.16
CA ARG A 102 -1.76 7.50 -9.43
C ARG A 102 -2.19 6.18 -8.82
N ARG A 103 -3.51 6.02 -8.65
CA ARG A 103 -4.15 4.76 -8.27
C ARG A 103 -3.78 3.63 -9.24
N GLN A 104 -3.50 2.46 -8.68
CA GLN A 104 -3.10 1.27 -9.43
C GLN A 104 -3.92 0.03 -9.05
N GLY A 105 -5.04 0.20 -8.34
CA GLY A 105 -5.81 -0.91 -7.79
C GLY A 105 -5.04 -1.60 -6.67
N SER A 106 -5.10 -2.93 -6.65
CA SER A 106 -4.39 -3.79 -5.70
C SER A 106 -2.89 -3.96 -5.98
N ARG A 107 -2.41 -3.46 -7.12
CA ARG A 107 -1.00 -3.58 -7.49
C ARG A 107 -0.12 -2.72 -6.60
N HIS A 108 0.93 -3.32 -6.06
CA HIS A 108 1.94 -2.56 -5.33
C HIS A 108 2.67 -1.58 -6.26
N TRP A 109 3.09 -0.42 -5.72
CA TRP A 109 3.57 0.71 -6.52
C TRP A 109 4.76 0.41 -7.44
N ASN A 110 5.58 -0.59 -7.07
CA ASN A 110 6.77 -1.03 -7.79
C ASN A 110 6.56 -2.36 -8.56
N ASN A 111 5.32 -2.78 -8.79
CA ASN A 111 4.97 -4.06 -9.44
C ASN A 111 5.46 -5.32 -8.71
N ALA A 112 5.89 -5.24 -7.44
CA ALA A 112 6.37 -6.42 -6.73
C ALA A 112 5.25 -7.41 -6.37
N PHE A 113 4.04 -6.90 -6.09
CA PHE A 113 2.91 -7.68 -5.61
C PHE A 113 1.58 -7.30 -6.27
N GLU A 114 0.66 -8.26 -6.32
CA GLU A 114 -0.72 -8.10 -6.80
C GLU A 114 -1.67 -8.96 -5.97
N ILE A 115 -2.92 -8.49 -5.81
CA ILE A 115 -3.99 -9.30 -5.23
C ILE A 115 -4.79 -9.91 -6.39
N LEU A 116 -4.88 -11.23 -6.42
CA LEU A 116 -5.59 -11.97 -7.47
C LEU A 116 -6.74 -12.80 -6.89
N PRO A 117 -7.85 -12.97 -7.63
CA PRO A 117 -8.93 -13.85 -7.24
C PRO A 117 -8.54 -15.32 -7.40
N CYS A 118 -9.05 -16.15 -6.50
CA CYS A 118 -9.06 -17.61 -6.53
C CYS A 118 -10.51 -18.12 -6.53
N ARG A 119 -10.70 -19.44 -6.50
CA ARG A 119 -12.04 -20.06 -6.50
C ARG A 119 -12.88 -19.72 -5.26
N ASP A 120 -12.23 -19.46 -4.14
CA ASP A 120 -12.85 -19.30 -2.81
C ASP A 120 -12.38 -18.07 -2.03
N GLY A 121 -11.61 -17.18 -2.67
CA GLY A 121 -11.10 -15.97 -2.00
C GLY A 121 -10.13 -15.18 -2.86
N TYR A 122 -9.22 -14.46 -2.20
CA TYR A 122 -8.17 -13.68 -2.85
C TYR A 122 -6.81 -14.02 -2.25
N ILE A 123 -5.78 -13.99 -3.09
CA ILE A 123 -4.40 -14.24 -2.73
C ILE A 123 -3.55 -13.02 -3.06
N LEU A 124 -2.67 -12.61 -2.15
CA LEU A 124 -1.57 -11.69 -2.43
C LEU A 124 -0.39 -12.51 -2.96
N ILE A 125 0.06 -12.22 -4.18
CA ILE A 125 1.20 -12.90 -4.80
C ILE A 125 2.32 -11.92 -5.14
N SER A 126 3.55 -12.43 -5.13
CA SER A 126 4.72 -11.74 -5.66
C SER A 126 4.86 -11.96 -7.18
N LEU A 127 5.08 -10.91 -7.96
CA LEU A 127 5.13 -11.00 -9.43
C LEU A 127 6.53 -11.29 -10.01
N HIS A 128 7.59 -11.14 -9.21
CA HIS A 128 8.97 -11.20 -9.70
C HIS A 128 9.88 -12.17 -8.93
N LEU A 129 9.52 -12.53 -7.70
CA LEU A 129 10.33 -13.45 -6.88
C LEU A 129 10.21 -14.87 -7.43
N HIS A 130 11.32 -15.61 -7.43
CA HIS A 130 11.40 -17.00 -7.89
C HIS A 130 10.73 -17.23 -9.27
N TRP A 131 10.98 -16.32 -10.22
CA TRP A 131 10.33 -16.30 -11.53
C TRP A 131 10.39 -17.65 -12.26
N GLU A 132 11.56 -18.28 -12.34
CA GLU A 132 11.72 -19.56 -13.03
C GLU A 132 10.86 -20.67 -12.39
N THR A 133 10.87 -20.76 -11.06
CA THR A 133 10.02 -21.70 -10.31
C THR A 133 8.52 -21.45 -10.55
N LEU A 134 8.11 -20.18 -10.61
CA LEU A 134 6.72 -19.83 -10.89
C LEU A 134 6.32 -20.30 -12.31
N ILE A 135 7.15 -20.01 -13.31
CA ILE A 135 6.86 -20.39 -14.70
C ILE A 135 6.91 -21.90 -14.88
N GLU A 136 7.84 -22.61 -14.24
CA GLU A 136 7.86 -24.08 -14.23
C GLU A 136 6.58 -24.66 -13.64
N TRP A 137 6.08 -24.08 -12.54
CA TRP A 137 4.81 -24.51 -11.94
C TRP A 137 3.63 -24.25 -12.87
N LEU A 138 3.51 -23.04 -13.45
CA LEU A 138 2.46 -22.75 -14.44
C LEU A 138 2.55 -23.69 -15.65
N ALA A 139 3.77 -24.01 -16.11
CA ALA A 139 3.98 -24.87 -17.27
C ALA A 139 3.61 -26.33 -16.97
N ALA A 140 3.92 -26.83 -15.78
CA ALA A 140 3.52 -28.16 -15.32
C ALA A 140 2.00 -28.32 -15.27
N GLU A 141 1.27 -27.22 -15.07
CA GLU A 141 -0.19 -27.18 -15.10
C GLU A 141 -0.76 -26.77 -16.47
N GLY A 142 0.09 -26.53 -17.47
CA GLY A 142 -0.32 -26.15 -18.82
C GLY A 142 -0.86 -24.72 -18.95
N MET A 143 -0.57 -23.85 -17.98
CA MET A 143 -1.13 -22.50 -17.84
C MET A 143 -0.11 -21.38 -18.05
N ALA A 144 1.15 -21.71 -18.40
CA ALA A 144 2.20 -20.70 -18.57
C ALA A 144 2.03 -19.83 -19.83
N GLU A 145 1.28 -20.27 -20.83
CA GLU A 145 1.11 -19.58 -22.11
C GLU A 145 2.49 -19.15 -22.69
N ASP A 146 2.67 -17.88 -23.05
CA ASP A 146 3.92 -17.33 -23.59
C ASP A 146 4.94 -16.95 -22.49
N LEU A 147 4.64 -17.14 -21.20
CA LEU A 147 5.56 -16.76 -20.10
C LEU A 147 6.84 -17.62 -20.06
N THR A 148 6.88 -18.69 -20.85
CA THR A 148 8.09 -19.50 -21.08
C THR A 148 9.07 -18.87 -22.08
N ASP A 149 8.65 -17.85 -22.83
CA ASP A 149 9.51 -17.13 -23.77
C ASP A 149 10.73 -16.51 -23.07
N GLU A 150 11.88 -16.52 -23.75
CA GLU A 150 13.15 -16.00 -23.21
C GLU A 150 13.09 -14.53 -22.79
N LYS A 151 12.28 -13.71 -23.49
CA LYS A 151 12.10 -12.28 -23.17
C LYS A 151 11.67 -12.06 -21.72
N TRP A 152 10.88 -12.96 -21.14
CA TRP A 152 10.35 -12.81 -19.78
C TRP A 152 11.37 -13.11 -18.69
N ARG A 153 12.56 -13.61 -19.03
CA ARG A 153 13.69 -13.72 -18.09
C ARG A 153 14.22 -12.34 -17.69
N ASP A 154 14.09 -11.34 -18.57
CA ASP A 154 14.46 -9.97 -18.29
C ASP A 154 13.42 -9.25 -17.42
N ARG A 155 13.89 -8.57 -16.36
CA ARG A 155 12.98 -7.90 -15.41
C ARG A 155 12.32 -6.66 -16.01
N GLU A 156 13.01 -5.94 -16.89
CA GLU A 156 12.46 -4.75 -17.53
C GLU A 156 11.38 -5.12 -18.55
N GLU A 157 11.55 -6.23 -19.28
CA GLU A 157 10.47 -6.79 -20.10
C GLU A 157 9.26 -7.21 -19.25
N ARG A 158 9.47 -7.86 -18.10
CA ARG A 158 8.36 -8.16 -17.16
C ARG A 158 7.64 -6.91 -16.68
N ASN A 159 8.38 -5.84 -16.37
CA ASN A 159 7.78 -4.56 -15.97
C ASN A 159 6.96 -3.95 -17.10
N ARG A 160 7.46 -3.97 -18.34
CA ARG A 160 6.73 -3.49 -19.53
C ARG A 160 5.47 -4.31 -19.79
N GLY A 161 5.54 -5.63 -19.63
CA GLY A 161 4.44 -6.57 -19.86
C GLY A 161 3.63 -6.93 -18.61
N ILE A 162 3.70 -6.14 -17.54
CA ILE A 162 3.16 -6.54 -16.23
C ILE A 162 1.65 -6.83 -16.27
N VAL A 163 0.89 -6.09 -17.08
CA VAL A 163 -0.56 -6.28 -17.24
C VAL A 163 -0.85 -7.66 -17.83
N HIS A 164 -0.09 -8.07 -18.85
CA HIS A 164 -0.21 -9.37 -19.49
C HIS A 164 0.14 -10.52 -18.53
N ILE A 165 1.22 -10.37 -17.76
CA ILE A 165 1.61 -11.34 -16.72
C ILE A 165 0.50 -11.50 -15.67
N ILE A 166 -0.05 -10.38 -15.18
CA ILE A 166 -1.15 -10.37 -14.21
C ILE A 166 -2.39 -11.08 -14.78
N GLU A 167 -2.72 -10.89 -16.06
CA GLU A 167 -3.87 -11.55 -16.69
C GLU A 167 -3.71 -13.07 -16.78
N ILE A 168 -2.52 -13.56 -17.10
CA ILE A 168 -2.20 -15.00 -17.11
C ILE A 168 -2.26 -15.56 -15.69
N LEU A 169 -1.60 -14.90 -14.73
CA LEU A 169 -1.62 -15.32 -13.33
C LEU A 169 -3.05 -15.32 -12.78
N LYS A 170 -3.88 -14.33 -13.13
CA LYS A 170 -5.30 -14.28 -12.73
C LYS A 170 -6.09 -15.47 -13.25
N ARG A 171 -5.89 -15.87 -14.52
CA ARG A 171 -6.53 -17.09 -15.07
C ARG A 171 -6.10 -18.33 -14.29
N TRP A 172 -4.80 -18.43 -14.01
CA TRP A 172 -4.23 -19.54 -13.26
C TRP A 172 -4.73 -19.60 -11.81
N THR A 173 -4.71 -18.50 -11.06
CA THR A 173 -5.16 -18.46 -9.66
C THR A 173 -6.65 -18.79 -9.51
N MET A 174 -7.50 -18.42 -10.48
CA MET A 174 -8.92 -18.78 -10.49
C MET A 174 -9.19 -20.28 -10.69
N THR A 175 -8.19 -21.09 -11.03
CA THR A 175 -8.33 -22.56 -11.08
C THR A 175 -8.05 -23.24 -9.73
N HIS A 176 -7.52 -22.49 -8.76
CA HIS A 176 -7.08 -23.01 -7.46
C HIS A 176 -7.90 -22.45 -6.29
N LYS A 177 -7.86 -23.16 -5.17
CA LYS A 177 -8.24 -22.60 -3.86
C LYS A 177 -7.08 -21.78 -3.28
N VAL A 178 -7.39 -20.76 -2.49
CA VAL A 178 -6.36 -19.90 -1.90
C VAL A 178 -5.39 -20.70 -1.02
N GLY A 179 -5.93 -21.53 -0.11
CA GLY A 179 -5.11 -22.32 0.81
C GLY A 179 -4.10 -23.24 0.11
N GLU A 180 -4.49 -23.85 -1.02
CA GLU A 180 -3.61 -24.73 -1.80
C GLU A 180 -2.43 -23.96 -2.41
N LEU A 181 -2.69 -22.76 -2.95
CA LEU A 181 -1.63 -21.92 -3.51
C LEU A 181 -0.72 -21.34 -2.43
N VAL A 182 -1.28 -20.91 -1.30
CA VAL A 182 -0.50 -20.37 -0.18
C VAL A 182 0.40 -21.46 0.40
N GLU A 183 -0.12 -22.66 0.67
CA GLU A 183 0.68 -23.76 1.21
C GLU A 183 1.82 -24.17 0.27
N LYS A 184 1.52 -24.46 -1.00
CA LYS A 184 2.54 -24.84 -1.99
C LYS A 184 3.52 -23.70 -2.25
N GLY A 185 3.01 -22.47 -2.38
CA GLY A 185 3.82 -21.27 -2.61
C GLY A 185 4.82 -21.06 -1.48
N GLN A 186 4.36 -21.12 -0.22
CA GLN A 186 5.23 -20.98 0.95
C GLN A 186 6.28 -22.09 1.05
N LEU A 187 5.93 -23.35 0.71
CA LEU A 187 6.90 -24.46 0.61
C LEU A 187 7.99 -24.21 -0.45
N MET A 188 7.66 -23.45 -1.50
CA MET A 188 8.59 -23.00 -2.54
C MET A 188 9.19 -21.61 -2.25
N HIS A 189 9.05 -21.10 -1.01
CA HIS A 189 9.55 -19.81 -0.54
C HIS A 189 8.94 -18.56 -1.20
N PHE A 190 7.77 -18.70 -1.84
CA PHE A 190 6.99 -17.54 -2.23
C PHE A 190 6.32 -16.88 -1.01
N PRO A 191 6.46 -15.56 -0.81
CA PRO A 191 5.84 -14.84 0.30
C PRO A 191 4.36 -14.52 0.00
N TRP A 192 3.58 -15.56 -0.28
CA TRP A 192 2.17 -15.42 -0.65
C TRP A 192 1.27 -15.57 0.57
N ALA A 193 0.16 -14.86 0.57
CA ALA A 193 -0.78 -14.85 1.69
C ALA A 193 -2.22 -14.80 1.21
N GLU A 194 -3.11 -15.42 1.97
CA GLU A 194 -4.55 -15.24 1.81
C GLU A 194 -4.97 -13.83 2.27
N VAL A 195 -5.90 -13.21 1.54
CA VAL A 195 -6.58 -12.02 2.03
C VAL A 195 -7.67 -12.47 3.00
N ASN A 196 -7.28 -12.64 4.26
CA ASN A 196 -8.15 -13.21 5.29
C ASN A 196 -9.37 -12.32 5.57
N PRO A 197 -10.57 -12.91 5.72
CA PRO A 197 -11.68 -12.25 6.38
C PRO A 197 -11.30 -11.89 7.82
N ALA A 198 -11.85 -10.79 8.35
CA ALA A 198 -11.52 -10.31 9.71
C ALA A 198 -11.81 -11.29 10.86
N LYS A 199 -12.52 -12.39 10.61
CA LYS A 199 -12.79 -13.45 11.60
C LYS A 199 -11.63 -14.44 11.77
N ASP A 200 -10.67 -14.43 10.84
CA ASP A 200 -9.62 -15.44 10.71
C ASP A 200 -8.21 -14.86 11.00
N GLY A 201 -8.13 -13.62 11.51
CA GLY A 201 -6.87 -12.89 11.77
C GLY A 201 -6.61 -12.55 13.23
#